data_AF-A0A3A8HTB4-F1
#
_entry.id   AF-A0A3A8HTB4-F1
#
_cell.length_a   1.000
_cell.length_b   1.000
_cell.length_c   1.000
_cell.angle_alpha   90.00
_cell.angle_beta   90.00
_cell.angle_gamma   90.00
#
_symmetry.space_group_name_H-M   'P 1'
#
loop_
_entity.id
_entity.type
_entity.pdbx_description
1 polymer ?
#
loop_
_entity_poly.entity_id
_entity_poly.type
_entity_poly.pdbx_seq_one_letter_code
_entity_poly.pdbx_strand_id
1 'polypeptide(L)'
;MARHRQLREDTSGEDSRAMAGAVGGSLAHPDAREDAWEKLLTDAGLDARDERPVGGVLTPTQAARLMDVLLGKPVTLSTFPPRMAAGFILREVMEGGEVARQELLRRVERFSREQIAVLRPDGYLAWALTGRTQQKVAPVEWQDGAFRAHGFELGRFYSGKGGVFRAVDAQLQASDWRPLAEVYDDADVISRTLDGAEDAFVELYHALGQLLTRPVDSIAGLSNLPAGVAALIAAAPMYWERFQSMTRGEQIREVSRLTTGLLITGGAASATTRTLKGMSLGAEVSVPVLSLSAEGALVLERVAAPAGRAAAVLSGGPGAAIILQRVDDEAGSGGSDSHGTAPSSGPKGYSSFKSFKRAMGPAGEGKEWHHIVEQTERNAARFGPQALHNSGNIVALGKDIHSGVSSFYSSKRPRITNSESLTVRQWLSTQSLEAQREFGLMAIQNVTRGIW
;
A
#
# COMPACT_ATOMS: atom_id res chain seq x y z
N MET A 1 34.57 5.49 61.49
CA MET A 1 34.99 4.44 62.43
C MET A 1 33.77 3.60 62.78
N ALA A 2 33.94 2.27 62.78
CA ALA A 2 33.06 1.20 63.26
C ALA A 2 32.34 1.52 64.59
N ARG A 3 31.20 0.96 65.03
CA ARG A 3 30.61 -0.40 64.91
C ARG A 3 29.32 -0.43 65.77
N HIS A 4 28.38 -1.34 65.46
CA HIS A 4 27.39 -1.98 66.36
C HIS A 4 26.33 -1.07 67.05
N ARG A 5 25.12 -1.50 67.41
CA ARG A 5 24.58 -2.82 67.76
C ARG A 5 23.04 -2.77 67.68
N GLN A 6 22.42 -3.88 67.31
CA GLN A 6 20.99 -4.17 67.51
C GLN A 6 20.58 -4.06 68.98
N LEU A 7 19.31 -3.70 69.23
CA LEU A 7 18.50 -4.25 70.32
C LEU A 7 17.03 -4.27 69.90
N ARG A 8 16.36 -5.33 70.34
CA ARG A 8 15.07 -5.88 69.98
C ARG A 8 14.29 -5.96 71.30
N GLU A 9 13.01 -5.62 71.32
CA GLU A 9 11.97 -6.14 72.25
C GLU A 9 10.63 -5.50 71.81
N ASP A 10 9.63 -6.26 71.35
CA ASP A 10 8.65 -7.04 72.15
C ASP A 10 7.81 -6.11 73.04
N THR A 11 6.48 -6.02 73.01
CA THR A 11 5.43 -7.06 73.09
C THR A 11 4.06 -6.32 73.16
N SER A 12 3.05 -6.69 72.36
CA SER A 12 1.84 -7.48 72.71
C SER A 12 0.69 -6.77 73.47
N GLY A 13 -0.55 -6.98 73.00
CA GLY A 13 -1.82 -6.78 73.73
C GLY A 13 -2.84 -5.98 72.92
N GLU A 14 -3.63 -6.60 72.03
CA GLU A 14 -5.02 -7.07 72.27
C GLU A 14 -6.00 -5.95 72.67
N ASP A 15 -6.99 -5.61 71.83
CA ASP A 15 -8.31 -6.26 71.92
C ASP A 15 -9.38 -5.74 70.92
N SER A 16 -10.03 -6.70 70.27
CA SER A 16 -11.48 -6.79 70.00
C SER A 16 -12.24 -5.96 68.92
N ARG A 17 -12.86 -6.75 68.03
CA ARG A 17 -14.22 -6.65 67.42
C ARG A 17 -14.44 -5.92 66.08
N ALA A 18 -14.42 -6.75 65.04
CA ALA A 18 -15.55 -7.09 64.16
C ALA A 18 -16.20 -5.99 63.30
N MET A 19 -15.93 -6.04 61.99
CA MET A 19 -16.98 -6.16 60.98
C MET A 19 -16.45 -6.97 59.78
N ALA A 20 -17.16 -8.05 59.48
CA ALA A 20 -16.97 -8.89 58.32
C ALA A 20 -17.52 -8.19 57.07
N GLY A 21 -16.77 -8.25 55.98
CA GLY A 21 -17.16 -7.81 54.66
C GLY A 21 -16.24 -8.43 53.63
N ALA A 22 -16.31 -9.75 53.50
CA ALA A 22 -15.64 -10.49 52.44
C ALA A 22 -16.30 -10.14 51.10
N VAL A 23 -15.59 -9.41 50.24
CA VAL A 23 -15.86 -9.36 48.80
C VAL A 23 -14.53 -9.61 48.10
N GLY A 24 -14.49 -10.77 47.44
CA GLY A 24 -13.54 -11.20 46.41
C GLY A 24 -12.19 -10.50 46.38
N GLY A 25 -11.18 -11.13 47.01
CA GLY A 25 -9.80 -10.87 46.66
C GLY A 25 -9.61 -11.18 45.18
N SER A 26 -9.65 -10.13 44.35
CA SER A 26 -8.91 -10.14 43.10
C SER A 26 -7.47 -10.29 43.53
N LEU A 27 -6.90 -11.46 43.28
CA LEU A 27 -5.46 -11.67 43.28
C LEU A 27 -4.90 -10.67 42.26
N ALA A 28 -4.60 -9.46 42.74
CA ALA A 28 -3.73 -8.54 42.05
C ALA A 28 -2.40 -9.27 41.96
N HIS A 29 -2.13 -9.85 40.79
CA HIS A 29 -0.83 -10.40 40.47
C HIS A 29 0.20 -9.28 40.69
N PRO A 30 1.07 -9.40 41.70
CA PRO A 30 2.13 -8.43 41.92
C PRO A 30 3.22 -8.67 40.86
N ASP A 31 3.72 -7.59 40.26
CA ASP A 31 4.96 -7.52 39.47
C ASP A 31 5.03 -8.25 38.12
N ALA A 32 4.14 -7.93 37.17
CA ALA A 32 4.55 -7.93 35.77
C ALA A 32 5.29 -6.60 35.49
N ARG A 33 6.61 -6.57 35.72
CA ARG A 33 7.46 -5.50 35.17
C ARG A 33 7.18 -5.44 33.67
N GLU A 34 6.71 -4.28 33.18
CA GLU A 34 6.53 -4.03 31.76
C GLU A 34 7.85 -4.33 31.05
N ASP A 35 7.87 -5.38 30.23
CA ASP A 35 9.07 -5.74 29.49
C ASP A 35 9.17 -4.94 28.19
N ALA A 36 10.29 -5.08 27.49
CA ALA A 36 10.57 -4.27 26.30
C ALA A 36 9.52 -4.45 25.18
N TRP A 37 8.83 -5.60 25.12
CA TRP A 37 7.76 -5.83 24.16
C TRP A 37 6.47 -5.11 24.58
N GLU A 38 6.05 -5.24 25.84
CA GLU A 38 4.88 -4.50 26.34
C GLU A 38 5.08 -2.99 26.25
N LYS A 39 6.29 -2.52 26.58
CA LYS A 39 6.65 -1.11 26.45
C LYS A 39 6.55 -0.63 24.99
N LEU A 40 7.04 -1.41 24.04
CA LEU A 40 6.93 -1.08 22.62
C LEU A 40 5.45 -0.97 22.18
N LEU A 41 4.58 -1.88 22.65
CA LEU A 41 3.15 -1.82 22.38
C LEU A 41 2.50 -0.57 22.99
N THR A 42 2.87 -0.22 24.23
CA THR A 42 2.44 1.02 24.89
C THR A 42 2.88 2.26 24.09
N ASP A 43 4.15 2.33 23.72
CA ASP A 43 4.72 3.45 22.95
C ASP A 43 4.10 3.53 21.53
N ALA A 44 3.61 2.42 20.97
CA ALA A 44 2.84 2.35 19.72
C ALA A 44 1.37 2.81 19.85
N GLY A 45 0.89 3.03 21.09
CA GLY A 45 -0.45 3.52 21.39
C GLY A 45 -1.47 2.45 21.79
N LEU A 46 -1.04 1.24 22.17
CA LEU A 46 -1.93 0.23 22.77
C LEU A 46 -2.12 0.52 24.26
N ASP A 47 -3.36 0.51 24.70
CA ASP A 47 -3.76 0.67 26.09
C ASP A 47 -3.87 -0.70 26.78
N ALA A 48 -3.89 -0.72 28.11
CA ALA A 48 -4.10 -1.95 28.87
C ALA A 48 -5.45 -2.63 28.57
N ARG A 49 -6.42 -1.86 28.05
CA ARG A 49 -7.79 -2.32 27.72
C ARG A 49 -7.90 -3.01 26.37
N ASP A 50 -6.92 -2.89 25.49
CA ASP A 50 -6.95 -3.42 24.13
C ASP A 50 -6.68 -4.94 24.05
N GLU A 51 -6.97 -5.69 25.12
CA GLU A 51 -6.70 -7.12 25.25
C GLU A 51 -5.27 -7.50 24.83
N ARG A 52 -4.28 -6.99 25.58
CA ARG A 52 -2.89 -7.42 25.39
C ARG A 52 -2.79 -8.95 25.59
N PRO A 53 -2.04 -9.69 24.76
CA PRO A 53 -1.89 -11.12 24.94
C PRO A 53 -1.29 -11.40 26.32
N VAL A 54 -2.10 -11.95 27.23
CA VAL A 54 -1.74 -12.22 28.63
C VAL A 54 -0.91 -13.52 28.76
N GLY A 55 -0.30 -14.00 27.67
CA GLY A 55 0.36 -15.29 27.58
C GLY A 55 1.85 -15.22 27.29
N GLY A 56 2.56 -16.32 27.55
CA GLY A 56 3.99 -16.48 27.22
C GLY A 56 4.28 -16.71 25.74
N VAL A 57 3.26 -16.84 24.90
CA VAL A 57 3.37 -17.08 23.45
C VAL A 57 2.41 -16.16 22.70
N LEU A 58 2.89 -15.56 21.61
CA LEU A 58 2.10 -14.76 20.69
C LEU A 58 1.85 -15.58 19.41
N THR A 59 0.57 -15.86 19.15
CA THR A 59 0.13 -16.57 17.95
C THR A 59 -0.04 -15.63 16.76
N PRO A 60 0.02 -16.13 15.51
CA PRO A 60 -0.28 -15.33 14.33
C PRO A 60 -1.65 -14.63 14.39
N THR A 61 -2.67 -15.30 14.92
CA THR A 61 -4.03 -14.73 15.05
C THR A 61 -4.07 -13.61 16.07
N GLN A 62 -3.35 -13.73 17.19
CA GLN A 62 -3.20 -12.64 18.15
C GLN A 62 -2.40 -11.47 17.56
N ALA A 63 -1.36 -11.76 16.76
CA ALA A 63 -0.57 -10.73 16.11
C ALA A 63 -1.39 -9.91 15.09
N ALA A 64 -2.23 -10.59 14.30
CA ALA A 64 -3.20 -9.94 13.40
C ALA A 64 -4.17 -9.03 14.16
N ARG A 65 -4.78 -9.53 15.24
CA ARG A 65 -5.69 -8.71 16.08
C ARG A 65 -5.00 -7.47 16.66
N LEU A 66 -3.78 -7.61 17.16
CA LEU A 66 -3.00 -6.47 17.67
C LEU A 66 -2.71 -5.44 16.57
N MET A 67 -2.39 -5.90 15.36
CA MET A 67 -2.20 -5.01 14.21
C MET A 67 -3.49 -4.26 13.88
N ASP A 68 -4.64 -4.95 13.83
CA ASP A 68 -5.92 -4.32 13.51
C ASP A 68 -6.29 -3.24 14.54
N VAL A 69 -6.04 -3.49 15.83
CA VAL A 69 -6.23 -2.45 16.87
C VAL A 69 -5.30 -1.26 16.62
N LEU A 70 -4.02 -1.49 16.31
CA LEU A 70 -3.08 -0.41 16.00
C LEU A 70 -3.50 0.39 14.75
N LEU A 71 -4.12 -0.25 13.76
CA LEU A 71 -4.63 0.41 12.55
C LEU A 71 -5.91 1.21 12.81
N GLY A 72 -6.74 0.77 13.76
CA GLY A 72 -7.96 1.47 14.17
C GLY A 72 -7.72 2.70 15.03
N LYS A 73 -6.52 2.84 15.62
CA LYS A 73 -6.18 3.96 16.50
C LYS A 73 -5.60 5.16 15.74
N PRO A 74 -5.88 6.41 16.17
CA PRO A 74 -5.19 7.59 15.65
C PRO A 74 -3.66 7.44 15.72
N VAL A 75 -2.97 7.99 14.73
CA VAL A 75 -1.52 8.00 14.64
C VAL A 75 -1.03 9.40 14.97
N THR A 76 -0.07 9.49 15.88
CA THR A 76 0.61 10.74 16.24
C THR A 76 2.08 10.67 15.83
N LEU A 77 2.77 11.81 15.79
CA LEU A 77 4.22 11.82 15.51
C LEU A 77 5.05 11.01 16.52
N SER A 78 4.62 10.93 17.78
CA SER A 78 5.30 10.15 18.82
C SER A 78 5.01 8.66 18.70
N THR A 79 3.80 8.28 18.33
CA THR A 79 3.40 6.86 18.20
C THR A 79 3.78 6.27 16.85
N PHE A 80 4.01 7.09 15.83
CA PHE A 80 4.35 6.61 14.48
C PHE A 80 5.60 5.71 14.45
N PRO A 81 6.78 6.09 14.98
CA PRO A 81 7.95 5.21 14.97
C PRO A 81 7.77 3.90 15.75
N PRO A 82 7.28 3.90 17.01
CA PRO A 82 6.98 2.67 17.74
C PRO A 82 5.98 1.77 17.02
N ARG A 83 4.97 2.36 16.37
CA ARG A 83 3.97 1.59 15.60
C ARG A 83 4.57 0.93 14.36
N MET A 84 5.53 1.56 13.69
CA MET A 84 6.32 0.93 12.61
C MET A 84 7.09 -0.30 13.11
N ALA A 85 7.77 -0.18 14.26
CA ALA A 85 8.55 -1.28 14.84
C ALA A 85 7.67 -2.41 15.37
N ALA A 86 6.58 -2.08 16.08
CA ALA A 86 5.58 -3.06 16.52
C ALA A 86 4.98 -3.79 15.32
N GLY A 87 4.58 -3.04 14.29
CA GLY A 87 4.02 -3.60 13.07
C GLY A 87 4.97 -4.57 12.38
N PHE A 88 6.27 -4.23 12.31
CA PHE A 88 7.31 -5.11 11.76
C PHE A 88 7.38 -6.45 12.50
N ILE A 89 7.45 -6.43 13.84
CA ILE A 89 7.55 -7.66 14.66
C ILE A 89 6.29 -8.50 14.54
N LEU A 90 5.10 -7.87 14.59
CA LEU A 90 3.82 -8.56 14.43
C LEU A 90 3.75 -9.32 13.10
N ARG A 91 4.29 -8.74 12.01
CA ARG A 91 4.33 -9.41 10.71
C ARG A 91 5.31 -10.57 10.66
N GLU A 92 6.49 -10.45 11.27
CA GLU A 92 7.41 -11.58 11.40
C GLU A 92 6.76 -12.76 12.17
N VAL A 93 5.85 -12.48 13.11
CA VAL A 93 5.05 -13.52 13.81
C VAL A 93 4.00 -14.11 12.88
N MET A 94 3.29 -13.27 12.13
CA MET A 94 2.27 -13.73 11.17
C MET A 94 2.86 -14.61 10.06
N GLU A 95 4.09 -14.34 9.62
CA GLU A 95 4.82 -15.17 8.65
C GLU A 95 5.40 -16.44 9.30
N GLY A 96 6.12 -16.27 10.42
CA GLY A 96 6.95 -17.31 11.04
C GLY A 96 6.21 -18.31 11.95
N GLY A 97 4.98 -18.02 12.37
CA GLY A 97 4.21 -18.87 13.29
C GLY A 97 4.23 -18.35 14.74
N GLU A 98 3.86 -19.21 15.69
CA GLU A 98 3.79 -18.82 17.11
C GLU A 98 5.17 -18.50 17.70
N VAL A 99 5.27 -17.42 18.47
CA VAL A 99 6.54 -16.93 19.01
C VAL A 99 6.48 -16.76 20.53
N ALA A 100 7.43 -17.38 21.23
CA ALA A 100 7.56 -17.23 22.68
C ALA A 100 8.01 -15.83 23.09
N ARG A 101 7.63 -15.41 24.30
CA ARG A 101 7.94 -14.09 24.87
C ARG A 101 9.42 -13.73 24.82
N GLN A 102 10.31 -14.68 25.12
CA GLN A 102 11.76 -14.47 25.06
C GLN A 102 12.26 -14.15 23.64
N GLU A 103 11.63 -14.73 22.63
CA GLU A 103 12.00 -14.47 21.23
C GLU A 103 11.46 -13.11 20.77
N LEU A 104 10.28 -12.69 21.24
CA LEU A 104 9.81 -11.31 21.02
C LEU A 104 10.79 -10.29 21.62
N LEU A 105 11.29 -10.55 22.84
CA LEU A 105 12.31 -9.70 23.47
C LEU A 105 13.60 -9.63 22.65
N ARG A 106 14.07 -10.75 22.09
CA ARG A 106 15.23 -10.73 21.17
C ARG A 106 14.96 -9.92 19.90
N ARG A 107 13.74 -9.99 19.35
CA ARG A 107 13.35 -9.19 18.19
C ARG A 107 13.32 -7.70 18.50
N VAL A 108 12.83 -7.30 19.67
CA VAL A 108 12.92 -5.90 20.14
C VAL A 108 14.38 -5.48 20.35
N GLU A 109 15.20 -6.36 20.92
CA GLU A 109 16.62 -6.09 21.17
C GLU A 109 17.41 -5.82 19.87
N ARG A 110 17.05 -6.45 18.75
CA ARG A 110 17.63 -6.16 17.42
C ARG A 110 17.54 -4.68 17.07
N PHE A 111 16.40 -4.05 17.31
CA PHE A 111 16.21 -2.62 17.03
C PHE A 111 17.11 -1.75 17.92
N SER A 112 17.26 -2.12 19.19
CA SER A 112 18.11 -1.37 20.12
C SER A 112 19.60 -1.51 19.76
N ARG A 113 20.05 -2.72 19.37
CA ARG A 113 21.45 -2.98 19.02
C ARG A 113 21.90 -2.24 17.76
N GLU A 114 21.00 -2.07 16.81
CA GLU A 114 21.26 -1.35 15.56
C GLU A 114 20.88 0.13 15.62
N GLN A 115 20.38 0.61 16.77
CA GLN A 115 19.89 1.98 16.95
C GLN A 115 18.99 2.39 15.79
N ILE A 116 17.90 1.63 15.61
CA ILE A 116 17.02 1.81 14.45
C ILE A 116 16.22 3.11 14.58
N ALA A 117 16.26 3.93 13.54
CA ALA A 117 15.45 5.13 13.35
C ALA A 117 14.56 5.01 12.12
N VAL A 118 13.53 5.85 12.05
CA VAL A 118 12.67 6.04 10.88
C VAL A 118 12.52 7.52 10.58
N LEU A 119 12.31 7.84 9.31
CA LEU A 119 11.82 9.16 8.91
C LEU A 119 10.35 9.28 9.32
N ARG A 120 9.99 10.40 9.96
CA ARG A 120 8.62 10.76 10.28
C ARG A 120 8.02 11.66 9.20
N PRO A 121 6.68 11.77 9.12
CA PRO A 121 6.01 12.63 8.14
C PRO A 121 6.39 14.12 8.20
N ASP A 122 6.83 14.62 9.36
CA ASP A 122 7.28 16.00 9.58
C ASP A 122 8.74 16.26 9.17
N GLY A 123 9.41 15.28 8.56
CA GLY A 123 10.78 15.43 8.09
C GLY A 123 11.86 15.22 9.15
N TYR A 124 11.50 14.74 10.33
CA TYR A 124 12.45 14.40 11.40
C TYR A 124 12.75 12.90 11.40
N LEU A 125 13.99 12.53 11.74
CA LEU A 125 14.31 11.19 12.18
C LEU A 125 13.88 11.00 13.64
N ALA A 126 13.37 9.83 13.96
CA ALA A 126 13.02 9.45 15.32
C ALA A 126 13.35 7.98 15.59
N TRP A 127 13.69 7.66 16.84
CA TRP A 127 14.05 6.31 17.25
C TRP A 127 12.83 5.38 17.20
N ALA A 128 12.98 4.25 16.50
CA ALA A 128 11.87 3.36 16.18
C ALA A 128 11.22 2.74 17.41
N LEU A 129 11.97 2.48 18.51
CA LEU A 129 11.38 1.86 19.70
C LEU A 129 10.65 2.84 20.63
N THR A 130 11.00 4.12 20.60
CA THR A 130 10.56 5.09 21.63
C THR A 130 9.81 6.29 21.08
N GLY A 131 9.90 6.53 19.77
CA GLY A 131 9.34 7.73 19.15
C GLY A 131 10.09 9.02 19.47
N ARG A 132 11.18 8.96 20.25
CA ARG A 132 12.01 10.13 20.57
C ARG A 132 12.61 10.71 19.29
N THR A 133 12.34 11.99 19.06
CA THR A 133 12.92 12.77 17.96
C THR A 133 14.45 12.75 18.04
N GLN A 134 15.11 12.61 16.90
CA GLN A 134 16.57 12.57 16.78
C GLN A 134 17.13 13.76 16.00
N GLN A 135 16.78 14.02 14.73
CA GLN A 135 17.26 15.22 14.03
C GLN A 135 16.34 15.57 12.86
N LYS A 136 16.27 16.86 12.52
CA LYS A 136 15.57 17.30 11.32
C LYS A 136 16.40 16.96 10.09
N VAL A 137 15.76 16.35 9.09
CA VAL A 137 16.38 16.06 7.80
C VAL A 137 16.02 17.16 6.82
N ALA A 138 14.77 17.19 6.37
CA ALA A 138 14.18 18.15 5.45
C ALA A 138 12.67 17.91 5.40
N PRO A 139 11.86 18.87 4.89
CA PRO A 139 10.46 18.61 4.58
C PRO A 139 10.31 17.37 3.69
N VAL A 140 9.24 16.60 3.92
CA VAL A 140 8.96 15.39 3.15
C VAL A 140 8.29 15.77 1.83
N GLU A 141 8.87 15.32 0.72
CA GLU A 141 8.36 15.56 -0.63
C GLU A 141 8.06 14.25 -1.35
N TRP A 142 7.17 14.29 -2.33
CA TRP A 142 6.91 13.15 -3.20
C TRP A 142 7.94 13.12 -4.34
N GLN A 143 8.84 12.13 -4.34
CA GLN A 143 9.93 12.00 -5.31
C GLN A 143 10.14 10.53 -5.68
N ASP A 144 10.24 10.24 -6.99
CA ASP A 144 10.47 8.89 -7.52
C ASP A 144 9.52 7.81 -6.99
N GLY A 145 8.23 8.17 -6.83
CA GLY A 145 7.18 7.25 -6.41
C GLY A 145 7.20 6.90 -4.92
N ALA A 146 7.91 7.67 -4.10
CA ALA A 146 7.92 7.53 -2.64
C ALA A 146 7.98 8.91 -1.95
N PHE A 147 7.60 8.95 -0.68
CA PHE A 147 7.80 10.10 0.17
C PHE A 147 9.25 10.12 0.66
N ARG A 148 9.98 11.19 0.37
CA ARG A 148 11.42 11.30 0.65
C ARG A 148 11.76 12.63 1.30
N ALA A 149 12.81 12.61 2.11
CA ALA A 149 13.52 13.78 2.60
C ALA A 149 15.01 13.52 2.40
N HIS A 150 15.64 14.20 1.43
CA HIS A 150 16.99 13.89 0.97
C HIS A 150 17.17 12.38 0.66
N GLY A 151 18.15 11.71 1.28
CA GLY A 151 18.40 10.28 1.11
C GLY A 151 17.47 9.36 1.92
N PHE A 152 16.55 9.93 2.71
CA PHE A 152 15.64 9.18 3.56
C PHE A 152 14.28 9.02 2.89
N GLU A 153 13.65 7.87 3.11
CA GLU A 153 12.36 7.47 2.56
C GLU A 153 11.42 7.17 3.73
N LEU A 154 10.22 7.74 3.67
CA LEU A 154 9.20 7.50 4.66
C LEU A 154 8.83 6.02 4.63
N GLY A 155 8.83 5.38 5.81
CA GLY A 155 8.49 3.98 5.90
C GLY A 155 9.67 3.00 5.86
N ARG A 156 10.91 3.50 5.76
CA ARG A 156 12.12 2.68 5.89
C ARG A 156 12.77 2.80 7.25
N PHE A 157 13.51 1.76 7.60
CA PHE A 157 14.37 1.71 8.78
C PHE A 157 15.79 2.12 8.43
N TYR A 158 16.46 2.76 9.39
CA TYR A 158 17.83 3.23 9.27
C TYR A 158 18.61 2.87 10.52
N SER A 159 19.79 2.26 10.37
CA SER A 159 20.69 1.97 11.48
C SER A 159 21.52 3.22 11.78
N GLY A 160 21.44 3.73 13.01
CA GLY A 160 22.30 4.80 13.51
C GLY A 160 23.60 4.27 14.13
N LYS A 161 23.79 2.95 14.13
CA LYS A 161 24.95 2.30 14.74
C LYS A 161 26.25 2.78 14.10
N GLY A 162 27.19 3.18 14.94
CA GLY A 162 28.49 3.70 14.50
C GLY A 162 28.45 5.19 14.13
N GLY A 163 27.43 5.93 14.57
CA GLY A 163 27.40 7.40 14.49
C GLY A 163 27.00 7.95 13.12
N VAL A 164 26.59 7.10 12.19
CA VAL A 164 26.08 7.49 10.86
C VAL A 164 24.86 6.67 10.51
N PHE A 165 23.85 7.32 9.94
CA PHE A 165 22.65 6.66 9.46
C PHE A 165 22.92 5.89 8.17
N ARG A 166 22.44 4.65 8.12
CA ARG A 166 22.56 3.74 6.98
C ARG A 166 21.23 3.06 6.73
N ALA A 167 20.90 2.83 5.46
CA ALA A 167 19.77 1.97 5.12
C ALA A 167 20.02 0.55 5.65
N VAL A 168 18.97 -0.08 6.14
CA VAL A 168 19.02 -1.49 6.58
C VAL A 168 18.31 -2.40 5.60
N ASP A 169 18.77 -3.64 5.57
CA ASP A 169 18.13 -4.72 4.85
C ASP A 169 16.90 -5.22 5.62
N ALA A 170 16.39 -6.32 5.09
CA ALA A 170 15.23 -6.94 5.60
C ALA A 170 15.42 -7.42 7.07
N GLN A 171 16.61 -7.89 7.43
CA GLN A 171 16.93 -8.37 8.78
C GLN A 171 17.26 -7.23 9.76
N LEU A 172 17.11 -5.97 9.35
CA LEU A 172 17.56 -4.76 10.06
C LEU A 172 19.09 -4.64 10.16
N GLN A 173 19.82 -5.31 9.28
CA GLN A 173 21.27 -5.20 9.19
C GLN A 173 21.63 -4.12 8.19
N ALA A 174 22.69 -3.34 8.44
CA ALA A 174 23.10 -2.29 7.51
C ALA A 174 23.38 -2.88 6.11
N SER A 175 22.59 -2.50 5.12
CA SER A 175 22.66 -3.05 3.75
C SER A 175 23.60 -2.27 2.85
N ASP A 176 23.72 -0.97 3.10
CA ASP A 176 24.54 -0.04 2.31
C ASP A 176 25.71 0.50 3.13
N TRP A 177 26.92 0.39 2.54
CA TRP A 177 28.15 0.90 3.13
C TRP A 177 28.27 2.43 3.04
N ARG A 178 27.38 3.11 2.30
CA ARG A 178 27.40 4.57 2.15
C ARG A 178 26.63 5.24 3.29
N PRO A 179 27.25 6.13 4.07
CA PRO A 179 26.54 6.89 5.09
C PRO A 179 25.57 7.88 4.45
N LEU A 180 24.37 8.01 5.03
CA LEU A 180 23.35 8.96 4.57
C LEU A 180 23.43 10.30 5.31
N ALA A 181 23.69 10.24 6.62
CA ALA A 181 23.90 11.41 7.48
C ALA A 181 24.66 10.99 8.74
N GLU A 182 25.32 11.94 9.40
CA GLU A 182 25.86 11.74 10.75
C GLU A 182 24.72 11.76 11.78
N VAL A 183 24.90 11.01 12.87
CA VAL A 183 23.99 11.00 14.02
C VAL A 183 24.45 12.07 14.99
N TYR A 184 23.69 13.16 15.09
CA TYR A 184 23.96 14.22 16.07
C TYR A 184 23.30 13.89 17.42
N ASP A 185 23.98 14.22 18.52
CA ASP A 185 23.54 13.97 19.91
C ASP A 185 22.60 15.09 20.42
N ASP A 186 22.57 16.25 19.75
CA ASP A 186 22.08 17.53 20.31
C ASP A 186 20.59 17.85 20.09
N ALA A 187 19.71 16.89 19.86
CA ALA A 187 18.27 17.20 19.68
C ALA A 187 17.49 17.51 20.95
N ASP A 188 18.14 17.56 22.11
CA ASP A 188 17.46 17.57 23.41
C ASP A 188 17.01 18.96 23.91
N VAL A 189 17.24 20.07 23.19
CA VAL A 189 16.90 21.42 23.72
C VAL A 189 15.80 22.16 22.93
N ILE A 190 15.68 21.99 21.61
CA ILE A 190 14.81 22.88 20.80
C ILE A 190 13.49 22.23 20.33
N SER A 191 13.32 20.91 20.44
CA SER A 191 12.13 20.22 19.89
C SER A 191 11.07 19.80 20.93
N ARG A 192 11.11 20.36 22.15
CA ARG A 192 10.20 19.99 23.26
C ARG A 192 8.79 20.60 23.23
N THR A 193 8.38 21.22 22.13
CA THR A 193 6.99 21.68 21.97
C THR A 193 6.37 20.97 20.79
N LEU A 194 5.85 19.77 21.04
CA LEU A 194 5.06 19.00 20.07
C LEU A 194 3.66 18.78 20.63
N ASP A 195 2.97 19.89 20.93
CA ASP A 195 1.51 19.96 20.86
C ASP A 195 1.16 20.47 19.44
N GLY A 196 0.89 19.53 18.54
CA GLY A 196 0.60 19.82 17.14
C GLY A 196 0.57 18.56 16.26
N ALA A 197 0.22 17.40 16.82
CA ALA A 197 0.20 16.13 16.09
C ALA A 197 -0.80 16.12 14.92
N GLU A 198 -1.81 17.01 14.95
CA GLU A 198 -2.79 17.17 13.88
C GLU A 198 -2.23 17.95 12.68
N ASP A 199 -1.25 18.85 12.89
CA ASP A 199 -0.69 19.72 11.83
C ASP A 199 0.46 19.06 11.04
N ALA A 200 1.17 18.08 11.59
CA ALA A 200 2.30 17.46 10.90
C ALA A 200 1.90 16.51 9.75
N PHE A 201 0.72 15.89 9.85
CA PHE A 201 0.15 15.17 8.72
C PHE A 201 -0.30 16.14 7.62
N VAL A 202 -0.47 17.44 7.92
CA VAL A 202 -0.90 18.47 6.95
C VAL A 202 0.13 18.64 5.82
N GLU A 203 1.42 18.47 6.08
CA GLU A 203 2.43 18.46 5.00
C GLU A 203 2.30 17.22 4.10
N LEU A 204 2.03 16.04 4.67
CA LEU A 204 1.67 14.84 3.90
C LEU A 204 0.35 15.05 3.13
N TYR A 205 -0.64 15.72 3.73
CA TYR A 205 -1.89 16.13 3.09
C TYR A 205 -1.66 17.12 1.95
N HIS A 206 -0.71 18.04 2.08
CA HIS A 206 -0.38 19.00 1.02
C HIS A 206 0.34 18.31 -0.14
N ALA A 207 1.30 17.43 0.15
CA ALA A 207 1.97 16.61 -0.86
C ALA A 207 0.97 15.68 -1.60
N LEU A 208 0.07 15.02 -0.87
CA LEU A 208 -1.01 14.21 -1.44
C LEU A 208 -2.09 15.05 -2.14
N GLY A 209 -2.37 16.25 -1.65
CA GLY A 209 -3.32 17.18 -2.24
C GLY A 209 -2.87 17.66 -3.61
N GLN A 210 -1.57 17.87 -3.82
CA GLN A 210 -1.00 18.13 -5.15
C GLN A 210 -1.15 16.92 -6.09
N LEU A 211 -1.02 15.71 -5.55
CA LEU A 211 -1.17 14.44 -6.26
C LEU A 211 -2.63 14.20 -6.73
N LEU A 212 -3.59 14.65 -5.92
CA LEU A 212 -5.03 14.57 -6.14
C LEU A 212 -5.61 15.78 -6.88
N THR A 213 -4.76 16.60 -7.52
CA THR A 213 -5.18 17.67 -8.44
C THR A 213 -5.81 17.16 -9.73
N ARG A 214 -5.64 15.86 -10.04
CA ARG A 214 -6.28 15.16 -11.16
C ARG A 214 -7.47 14.32 -10.67
N PRO A 215 -8.51 14.13 -11.49
CA PRO A 215 -9.66 13.29 -11.13
C PRO A 215 -9.22 11.84 -10.91
N VAL A 216 -9.73 11.23 -9.84
CA VAL A 216 -9.54 9.81 -9.47
C VAL A 216 -10.83 9.03 -9.71
N ASP A 217 -11.56 9.39 -10.77
CA ASP A 217 -12.91 8.89 -11.03
C ASP A 217 -12.88 7.54 -11.79
N SER A 218 -11.69 7.03 -12.11
CA SER A 218 -11.46 5.76 -12.79
C SER A 218 -10.26 5.03 -12.17
N ILE A 219 -10.19 3.70 -12.34
CA ILE A 219 -9.05 2.89 -11.89
C ILE A 219 -7.73 3.39 -12.52
N ALA A 220 -7.77 3.88 -13.76
CA ALA A 220 -6.62 4.52 -14.39
C ALA A 220 -6.23 5.83 -13.69
N GLY A 221 -7.20 6.58 -13.17
CA GLY A 221 -6.98 7.77 -12.35
C GLY A 221 -6.25 7.51 -11.04
N LEU A 222 -6.34 6.28 -10.50
CA LEU A 222 -5.58 5.86 -9.31
C LEU A 222 -4.06 5.83 -9.53
N SER A 223 -3.57 5.87 -10.78
CA SER A 223 -2.13 5.90 -11.07
C SER A 223 -1.44 7.15 -10.52
N ASN A 224 -2.22 8.18 -10.18
CA ASN A 224 -1.69 9.35 -9.52
C ASN A 224 -1.43 9.08 -8.04
N LEU A 225 -2.09 8.11 -7.38
CA LEU A 225 -1.90 7.80 -5.96
C LEU A 225 -0.60 7.02 -5.68
N PRO A 226 -0.16 6.92 -4.41
CA PRO A 226 0.86 5.96 -4.03
C PRO A 226 0.45 4.55 -4.46
N ALA A 227 1.39 3.80 -5.05
CA ALA A 227 1.09 2.52 -5.72
C ALA A 227 0.43 1.49 -4.79
N GLY A 228 0.77 1.46 -3.50
CA GLY A 228 0.09 0.60 -2.52
C GLY A 228 -1.35 1.01 -2.26
N VAL A 229 -1.64 2.32 -2.21
CA VAL A 229 -3.01 2.82 -2.03
C VAL A 229 -3.84 2.50 -3.26
N ALA A 230 -3.30 2.77 -4.46
CA ALA A 230 -3.95 2.42 -5.72
C ALA A 230 -4.26 0.91 -5.79
N ALA A 231 -3.32 0.06 -5.39
CA ALA A 231 -3.50 -1.38 -5.37
C ALA A 231 -4.58 -1.82 -4.35
N LEU A 232 -4.64 -1.22 -3.16
CA LEU A 232 -5.67 -1.50 -2.16
C LEU A 232 -7.06 -1.13 -2.66
N ILE A 233 -7.21 0.10 -3.17
CA ILE A 233 -8.50 0.59 -3.67
C ILE A 233 -8.96 -0.26 -4.86
N ALA A 234 -8.06 -0.55 -5.80
CA ALA A 234 -8.38 -1.39 -6.95
C ALA A 234 -8.75 -2.84 -6.57
N ALA A 235 -8.22 -3.36 -5.45
CA ALA A 235 -8.58 -4.69 -4.94
C ALA A 235 -9.92 -4.74 -4.20
N ALA A 236 -10.50 -3.58 -3.84
CA ALA A 236 -11.71 -3.46 -3.01
C ALA A 236 -12.86 -2.75 -3.77
N PRO A 237 -13.64 -3.45 -4.63
CA PRO A 237 -14.63 -2.83 -5.51
C PRO A 237 -15.74 -2.08 -4.76
N MET A 238 -16.23 -2.62 -3.64
CA MET A 238 -17.24 -1.95 -2.80
C MET A 238 -16.72 -0.65 -2.19
N TYR A 239 -15.45 -0.63 -1.78
CA TYR A 239 -14.81 0.59 -1.29
C TYR A 239 -14.56 1.57 -2.43
N TRP A 240 -14.18 1.08 -3.61
CA TRP A 240 -13.96 1.90 -4.80
C TRP A 240 -15.23 2.66 -5.23
N GLU A 241 -16.38 2.00 -5.28
CA GLU A 241 -17.67 2.65 -5.56
C GLU A 241 -17.97 3.77 -4.56
N ARG A 242 -17.75 3.51 -3.26
CA ARG A 242 -17.91 4.52 -2.22
C ARG A 242 -16.90 5.66 -2.38
N PHE A 243 -15.64 5.35 -2.65
CA PHE A 243 -14.56 6.33 -2.83
C PHE A 243 -14.85 7.27 -4.02
N GLN A 244 -15.44 6.78 -5.10
CA GLN A 244 -15.88 7.60 -6.23
C GLN A 244 -17.02 8.56 -5.87
N SER A 245 -17.87 8.20 -4.90
CA SER A 245 -18.97 9.04 -4.43
C SER A 245 -18.55 10.12 -3.42
N MET A 246 -17.33 10.06 -2.89
CA MET A 246 -16.80 11.01 -1.91
C MET A 246 -16.46 12.35 -2.55
N THR A 247 -16.58 13.42 -1.77
CA THR A 247 -16.03 14.73 -2.15
C THR A 247 -14.51 14.66 -2.25
N ARG A 248 -13.92 15.60 -3.00
CA ARG A 248 -12.46 15.66 -3.15
C ARG A 248 -11.70 15.77 -1.83
N GLY A 249 -12.24 16.53 -0.87
CA GLY A 249 -11.65 16.67 0.47
C GLY A 249 -11.67 15.34 1.24
N GLU A 250 -12.75 14.58 1.12
CA GLU A 250 -12.88 13.24 1.71
C GLU A 250 -11.95 12.23 1.05
N GLN A 251 -11.82 12.24 -0.28
CA GLN A 251 -10.86 11.40 -1.00
C GLN A 251 -9.41 11.68 -0.56
N ILE A 252 -9.03 12.96 -0.41
CA ILE A 252 -7.72 13.35 0.12
C ILE A 252 -7.52 12.78 1.53
N ARG A 253 -8.54 12.87 2.38
CA ARG A 253 -8.48 12.33 3.74
C ARG A 253 -8.32 10.82 3.79
N GLU A 254 -9.07 10.12 2.96
CA GLU A 254 -9.00 8.67 2.87
C GLU A 254 -7.67 8.21 2.30
N VAL A 255 -7.15 8.85 1.23
CA VAL A 255 -5.83 8.51 0.67
C VAL A 255 -4.72 8.73 1.70
N SER A 256 -4.76 9.84 2.47
CA SER A 256 -3.81 10.07 3.56
C SER A 256 -3.89 8.96 4.62
N ARG A 257 -5.09 8.63 5.08
CA ARG A 257 -5.32 7.57 6.07
C ARG A 257 -4.81 6.21 5.58
N LEU A 258 -5.13 5.84 4.34
CA LEU A 258 -4.68 4.59 3.72
C LEU A 258 -3.15 4.57 3.56
N THR A 259 -2.55 5.69 3.15
CA THR A 259 -1.09 5.83 3.06
C THR A 259 -0.43 5.61 4.42
N THR A 260 -0.96 6.21 5.49
CA THR A 260 -0.43 6.02 6.84
C THR A 260 -0.56 4.56 7.29
N GLY A 261 -1.69 3.92 7.05
CA GLY A 261 -1.89 2.49 7.36
C GLY A 261 -0.94 1.59 6.58
N LEU A 262 -0.66 1.91 5.31
CA LEU A 262 0.33 1.20 4.50
C LEU A 262 1.76 1.35 5.01
N LEU A 263 2.15 2.53 5.48
CA LEU A 263 3.49 2.72 6.07
C LEU A 263 3.66 1.85 7.31
N ILE A 264 2.68 1.90 8.23
CA ILE A 264 2.67 1.09 9.46
C ILE A 264 2.72 -0.41 9.13
N THR A 265 1.95 -0.84 8.13
CA THR A 265 1.76 -2.26 7.81
C THR A 265 2.79 -2.82 6.83
N GLY A 266 3.31 -2.02 5.92
CA GLY A 266 4.15 -2.48 4.81
C GLY A 266 5.59 -1.98 4.88
N GLY A 267 5.91 -1.09 5.81
CA GLY A 267 7.13 -0.30 5.70
C GLY A 267 6.86 0.87 4.76
N ALA A 268 6.75 0.65 3.44
CA ALA A 268 6.52 1.73 2.48
C ALA A 268 5.06 1.82 1.97
N ALA A 269 4.69 2.99 1.45
CA ALA A 269 3.43 3.22 0.73
C ALA A 269 3.46 2.72 -0.72
N SER A 270 4.63 2.34 -1.24
CA SER A 270 4.83 1.86 -2.61
C SER A 270 4.66 0.34 -2.69
N ALA A 271 4.10 -0.14 -3.80
CA ALA A 271 3.90 -1.56 -4.06
C ALA A 271 4.61 -2.01 -5.33
N THR A 272 5.20 -3.20 -5.30
CA THR A 272 5.77 -3.88 -6.46
C THR A 272 4.98 -5.15 -6.73
N THR A 273 4.63 -5.42 -7.99
CA THR A 273 3.93 -6.67 -8.32
C THR A 273 4.91 -7.83 -8.28
N ARG A 274 4.62 -8.88 -7.52
CA ARG A 274 5.39 -10.13 -7.48
C ARG A 274 4.48 -11.35 -7.60
N THR A 275 5.02 -12.42 -8.15
CA THR A 275 4.38 -13.74 -8.15
C THR A 275 4.71 -14.47 -6.85
N LEU A 276 3.70 -14.99 -6.15
CA LEU A 276 3.88 -15.81 -4.95
C LEU A 276 4.55 -17.13 -5.34
N LYS A 277 5.86 -17.28 -5.11
CA LYS A 277 6.63 -18.46 -5.54
C LYS A 277 6.76 -19.46 -4.38
N GLY A 278 6.26 -20.68 -4.56
CA GLY A 278 6.39 -21.78 -3.60
C GLY A 278 7.66 -22.60 -3.84
N MET A 279 8.45 -22.85 -2.78
CA MET A 279 9.40 -23.96 -2.78
C MET A 279 8.64 -25.22 -2.31
N SER A 280 8.78 -26.30 -3.08
CA SER A 280 8.15 -27.62 -2.95
C SER A 280 6.69 -27.73 -3.42
N LEU A 281 6.41 -28.82 -4.14
CA LEU A 281 5.14 -29.15 -4.77
C LEU A 281 4.02 -29.25 -3.71
N GLY A 282 3.10 -28.28 -3.66
CA GLY A 282 1.94 -28.34 -2.76
C GLY A 282 1.13 -27.05 -2.62
N ALA A 283 0.30 -26.78 -3.63
CA ALA A 283 -0.94 -25.97 -3.70
C ALA A 283 -1.09 -24.58 -3.05
N GLU A 284 -0.72 -24.29 -1.80
CA GLU A 284 -1.11 -23.02 -1.14
C GLU A 284 -0.01 -22.47 -0.21
N VAL A 285 0.31 -21.18 -0.37
CA VAL A 285 1.22 -20.44 0.52
C VAL A 285 0.37 -19.61 1.47
N SER A 286 0.54 -19.84 2.77
CA SER A 286 -0.13 -19.04 3.79
C SER A 286 0.63 -17.72 3.97
N VAL A 287 0.01 -16.60 3.57
CA VAL A 287 0.64 -15.28 3.52
C VAL A 287 -0.17 -14.23 4.30
N PRO A 288 0.49 -13.21 4.88
CA PRO A 288 -0.20 -12.05 5.45
C PRO A 288 -0.75 -11.15 4.33
N VAL A 289 -2.07 -11.10 4.22
CA VAL A 289 -2.81 -10.33 3.22
C VAL A 289 -3.40 -9.08 3.86
N LEU A 290 -3.07 -7.92 3.29
CA LEU A 290 -3.70 -6.65 3.61
C LEU A 290 -4.89 -6.42 2.68
N SER A 291 -6.05 -6.19 3.26
CA SER A 291 -7.30 -5.93 2.56
C SER A 291 -7.97 -4.65 3.05
N LEU A 292 -8.93 -4.17 2.27
CA LEU A 292 -9.68 -2.94 2.54
C LEU A 292 -11.17 -3.25 2.53
N SER A 293 -11.86 -2.97 3.64
CA SER A 293 -13.31 -3.17 3.77
C SER A 293 -14.09 -2.11 2.98
N ALA A 294 -15.39 -2.33 2.74
CA ALA A 294 -16.28 -1.35 2.11
C ALA A 294 -16.36 -0.04 2.93
N GLU A 295 -16.21 -0.15 4.24
CA GLU A 295 -16.17 0.96 5.20
C GLU A 295 -14.80 1.67 5.21
N GLY A 296 -13.80 1.13 4.52
CA GLY A 296 -12.44 1.66 4.47
C GLY A 296 -11.54 1.15 5.58
N ALA A 297 -11.98 0.18 6.38
CA ALA A 297 -11.11 -0.41 7.40
C ALA A 297 -10.01 -1.25 6.73
N LEU A 298 -8.76 -1.05 7.15
CA LEU A 298 -7.66 -1.91 6.76
C LEU A 298 -7.66 -3.13 7.68
N VAL A 299 -7.58 -4.31 7.08
CA VAL A 299 -7.58 -5.59 7.80
C VAL A 299 -6.41 -6.42 7.31
N LEU A 300 -5.60 -6.93 8.26
CA LEU A 300 -4.45 -7.77 7.96
C LEU A 300 -4.71 -9.21 8.43
N GLU A 301 -4.91 -10.12 7.49
CA GLU A 301 -5.26 -11.52 7.79
C GLU A 301 -4.30 -12.51 7.15
N ARG A 302 -4.19 -13.69 7.75
CA ARG A 302 -3.40 -14.78 7.17
C ARG A 302 -4.31 -15.60 6.26
N VAL A 303 -4.04 -15.57 4.95
CA VAL A 303 -4.85 -16.27 3.95
C VAL A 303 -4.01 -17.32 3.24
N ALA A 304 -4.60 -18.49 3.00
CA ALA A 304 -4.03 -19.48 2.10
C ALA A 304 -4.21 -18.99 0.66
N ALA A 305 -3.10 -18.69 -0.03
CA ALA A 305 -3.13 -18.19 -1.39
C ALA A 305 -2.43 -19.18 -2.34
N PRO A 306 -3.01 -19.49 -3.51
CA PRO A 306 -2.40 -20.42 -4.45
C PRO A 306 -1.05 -19.89 -4.96
N ALA A 307 -0.05 -20.75 -4.97
CA ALA A 307 1.26 -20.43 -5.53
C ALA A 307 1.12 -20.09 -7.03
N GLY A 308 1.82 -19.05 -7.49
CA GLY A 308 1.76 -18.58 -8.88
C GLY A 308 0.81 -17.40 -9.11
N ARG A 309 0.04 -16.97 -8.11
CA ARG A 309 -0.80 -15.77 -8.21
C ARG A 309 0.06 -14.49 -8.15
N ALA A 310 -0.29 -13.51 -8.99
CA ALA A 310 0.28 -12.17 -8.91
C ALA A 310 -0.33 -11.42 -7.72
N ALA A 311 0.52 -10.75 -6.96
CA ALA A 311 0.09 -9.93 -5.83
C ALA A 311 0.95 -8.66 -5.76
N ALA A 312 0.38 -7.57 -5.25
CA ALA A 312 1.14 -6.37 -4.99
C ALA A 312 1.80 -6.52 -3.61
N VAL A 313 3.13 -6.45 -3.58
CA VAL A 313 3.94 -6.56 -2.38
C VAL A 313 4.38 -5.15 -2.01
N LEU A 314 4.00 -4.68 -0.83
CA LEU A 314 4.48 -3.41 -0.28
C LEU A 314 6.00 -3.52 -0.09
N SER A 315 6.79 -2.76 -0.86
CA SER A 315 8.25 -2.84 -0.83
C SER A 315 8.80 -2.27 0.50
N GLY A 316 9.82 -2.78 1.18
CA GLY A 316 10.71 -3.92 0.95
C GLY A 316 11.50 -4.27 2.22
N GLY A 317 11.04 -5.30 2.94
CA GLY A 317 11.67 -5.96 4.09
C GLY A 317 10.94 -7.30 4.37
N PRO A 318 11.36 -8.13 5.34
CA PRO A 318 10.63 -9.32 5.77
C PRO A 318 9.40 -8.83 6.54
N GLY A 319 8.31 -9.60 6.53
CA GLY A 319 7.04 -9.05 6.95
C GLY A 319 6.44 -8.10 5.93
N ALA A 320 6.66 -8.26 4.62
CA ALA A 320 5.98 -7.41 3.64
C ALA A 320 4.51 -7.83 3.54
N ALA A 321 3.58 -6.91 3.81
CA ALA A 321 2.17 -7.21 3.61
C ALA A 321 1.83 -7.30 2.11
N ILE A 322 0.96 -8.25 1.79
CA ILE A 322 0.59 -8.58 0.41
C ILE A 322 -0.83 -8.09 0.15
N ILE A 323 -1.04 -7.36 -0.94
CA ILE A 323 -2.37 -7.07 -1.46
C ILE A 323 -2.64 -8.09 -2.55
N LEU A 324 -3.56 -9.02 -2.29
CA LEU A 324 -3.97 -9.99 -3.29
C LEU A 324 -4.73 -9.26 -4.39
N GLN A 325 -4.20 -9.30 -5.60
CA GLN A 325 -4.94 -8.86 -6.77
C GLN A 325 -6.02 -9.90 -7.04
N ARG A 326 -7.25 -9.42 -7.25
CA ARG A 326 -8.33 -10.29 -7.72
C ARG A 326 -8.00 -10.71 -9.16
N VAL A 327 -7.86 -12.00 -9.38
CA VAL A 327 -8.16 -12.62 -10.66
C VAL A 327 -9.62 -13.04 -10.54
N ASP A 328 -10.43 -12.78 -11.55
CA ASP A 328 -11.81 -13.24 -11.59
C ASP A 328 -11.82 -14.77 -11.54
N ASP A 329 -11.94 -15.34 -10.33
CA ASP A 329 -12.09 -16.77 -10.09
C ASP A 329 -13.56 -17.15 -10.30
N GLU A 330 -13.97 -17.21 -11.57
CA GLU A 330 -15.05 -18.07 -12.05
C GLU A 330 -14.65 -18.69 -13.40
N ALA A 331 -14.08 -19.90 -13.35
CA ALA A 331 -14.48 -21.07 -14.15
C ALA A 331 -13.37 -22.13 -14.12
N GLY A 332 -13.64 -23.23 -13.42
CA GLY A 332 -12.79 -24.41 -13.35
C GLY A 332 -12.64 -25.15 -14.68
N SER A 333 -11.60 -25.99 -14.70
CA SER A 333 -11.26 -26.96 -15.73
C SER A 333 -12.43 -27.89 -16.12
N GLY A 334 -12.71 -28.01 -17.43
CA GLY A 334 -13.08 -29.27 -18.07
C GLY A 334 -14.29 -29.24 -19.01
N GLY A 335 -14.04 -29.54 -20.30
CA GLY A 335 -15.03 -30.09 -21.24
C GLY A 335 -15.77 -29.08 -22.10
N SER A 336 -15.92 -29.41 -23.38
CA SER A 336 -16.56 -28.61 -24.43
C SER A 336 -18.05 -28.31 -24.19
N ASP A 337 -18.50 -27.31 -24.94
CA ASP A 337 -19.89 -27.00 -25.32
C ASP A 337 -20.62 -25.88 -24.55
N SER A 338 -20.62 -24.72 -25.23
CA SER A 338 -21.72 -23.78 -25.48
C SER A 338 -22.63 -23.28 -24.34
N HIS A 339 -22.62 -21.94 -24.23
CA HIS A 339 -23.67 -21.00 -23.76
C HIS A 339 -23.88 -20.92 -22.22
N GLY A 340 -23.67 -19.78 -21.55
CA GLY A 340 -23.28 -18.45 -22.00
C GLY A 340 -22.97 -17.49 -20.83
N THR A 341 -22.04 -16.55 -21.11
CA THR A 341 -21.98 -15.13 -20.69
C THR A 341 -22.03 -14.81 -19.18
N ALA A 342 -21.04 -14.14 -18.54
CA ALA A 342 -19.97 -13.25 -19.01
C ALA A 342 -18.82 -13.05 -17.99
N PRO A 343 -17.55 -12.88 -18.45
CA PRO A 343 -16.57 -12.09 -17.70
C PRO A 343 -15.79 -11.06 -18.56
N SER A 344 -15.37 -9.97 -17.91
CA SER A 344 -14.58 -8.82 -18.37
C SER A 344 -15.22 -7.90 -19.43
N SER A 345 -15.59 -6.68 -19.02
CA SER A 345 -15.80 -5.55 -19.94
C SER A 345 -14.51 -4.73 -20.12
N GLY A 346 -13.39 -5.42 -20.28
CA GLY A 346 -12.07 -4.85 -20.57
C GLY A 346 -11.36 -5.75 -21.59
N PRO A 347 -11.17 -5.34 -22.84
CA PRO A 347 -10.70 -6.24 -23.88
C PRO A 347 -9.23 -6.61 -23.68
N LYS A 348 -8.92 -7.91 -23.77
CA LYS A 348 -7.56 -8.47 -23.65
C LYS A 348 -6.57 -7.77 -24.57
N GLY A 349 -5.53 -7.17 -23.99
CA GLY A 349 -4.43 -6.50 -24.69
C GLY A 349 -3.32 -7.45 -25.15
N TYR A 350 -2.78 -7.22 -26.35
CA TYR A 350 -1.74 -8.01 -26.99
C TYR A 350 -0.48 -7.18 -27.22
N SER A 351 0.69 -7.81 -27.16
CA SER A 351 1.98 -7.14 -27.34
C SER A 351 2.25 -6.67 -28.79
N SER A 352 1.47 -7.13 -29.77
CA SER A 352 1.60 -6.74 -31.18
C SER A 352 0.32 -7.06 -31.94
N PHE A 353 0.10 -6.40 -33.08
CA PHE A 353 -1.01 -6.75 -33.96
C PHE A 353 -0.90 -8.18 -34.51
N LYS A 354 0.32 -8.70 -34.70
CA LYS A 354 0.55 -10.09 -35.13
C LYS A 354 0.10 -11.09 -34.05
N SER A 355 0.34 -10.81 -32.77
CA SER A 355 -0.12 -11.67 -31.68
C SER A 355 -1.64 -11.59 -31.49
N PHE A 356 -2.25 -10.42 -31.70
CA PHE A 356 -3.71 -10.28 -31.79
C PHE A 356 -4.28 -11.16 -32.91
N LYS A 357 -3.77 -11.05 -34.15
CA LYS A 357 -4.26 -11.86 -35.29
C LYS A 357 -4.06 -13.36 -35.10
N ARG A 358 -2.98 -13.79 -34.44
CA ARG A 358 -2.76 -15.21 -34.13
C ARG A 358 -3.80 -15.73 -33.13
N ALA A 359 -4.24 -14.89 -32.19
CA ALA A 359 -5.24 -15.25 -31.20
C ALA A 359 -6.69 -15.16 -31.75
N MET A 360 -6.98 -14.17 -32.60
CA MET A 360 -8.32 -13.91 -33.11
C MET A 360 -8.61 -14.56 -34.47
N GLY A 361 -7.57 -15.00 -35.19
CA GLY A 361 -7.72 -15.52 -36.55
C GLY A 361 -7.90 -14.44 -37.62
N PRO A 362 -8.24 -14.84 -38.86
CA PRO A 362 -8.57 -13.90 -39.93
C PRO A 362 -9.85 -13.11 -39.58
N ALA A 363 -9.98 -11.88 -40.09
CA ALA A 363 -11.14 -11.00 -39.82
C ALA A 363 -12.48 -11.52 -40.38
N GLY A 364 -12.44 -12.58 -41.19
CA GLY A 364 -13.58 -13.14 -41.92
C GLY A 364 -13.52 -12.82 -43.40
N GLU A 365 -14.29 -13.57 -44.20
CA GLU A 365 -14.37 -13.37 -45.65
C GLU A 365 -14.90 -11.97 -45.98
N GLY A 366 -14.23 -11.27 -46.91
CA GLY A 366 -14.58 -9.90 -47.30
C GLY A 366 -14.30 -8.81 -46.25
N LYS A 367 -13.69 -9.14 -45.11
CA LYS A 367 -13.43 -8.20 -44.00
C LYS A 367 -11.95 -7.99 -43.71
N GLU A 368 -11.65 -6.87 -43.06
CA GLU A 368 -10.32 -6.49 -42.58
C GLU A 368 -10.37 -6.02 -41.13
N TRP A 369 -9.31 -6.32 -40.38
CA TRP A 369 -9.13 -5.81 -39.02
C TRP A 369 -8.77 -4.32 -39.06
N HIS A 370 -9.55 -3.50 -38.38
CA HIS A 370 -9.37 -2.06 -38.29
C HIS A 370 -9.16 -1.63 -36.84
N HIS A 371 -8.19 -0.74 -36.60
CA HIS A 371 -7.98 -0.14 -35.29
C HIS A 371 -8.83 1.13 -35.14
N ILE A 372 -9.73 1.15 -34.16
CA ILE A 372 -10.60 2.29 -33.82
C ILE A 372 -9.76 3.51 -33.44
N VAL A 373 -8.79 3.33 -32.55
CA VAL A 373 -7.64 4.24 -32.39
C VAL A 373 -6.53 3.76 -33.29
N GLU A 374 -6.18 4.54 -34.31
CA GLU A 374 -5.22 4.14 -35.33
C GLU A 374 -3.84 3.78 -34.77
N GLN A 375 -3.27 2.71 -35.32
CA GLN A 375 -1.90 2.29 -35.07
C GLN A 375 -0.90 3.19 -35.83
N THR A 376 -0.73 4.42 -35.37
CA THR A 376 0.34 5.32 -35.85
C THR A 376 1.57 5.21 -34.96
N GLU A 377 2.77 5.54 -35.45
CA GLU A 377 3.99 5.56 -34.62
C GLU A 377 3.83 6.48 -33.39
N ARG A 378 3.18 7.63 -33.57
CA ARG A 378 2.88 8.57 -32.48
C ARG A 378 1.95 7.97 -31.43
N ASN A 379 0.89 7.27 -31.85
CA ASN A 379 -0.03 6.61 -30.92
C ASN A 379 0.63 5.40 -30.25
N ALA A 380 1.45 4.64 -30.97
CA ALA A 380 2.20 3.52 -30.42
C ALA A 380 3.16 3.97 -29.31
N ALA A 381 3.86 5.10 -29.51
CA ALA A 381 4.73 5.69 -28.49
C ALA A 381 3.95 6.27 -27.30
N ARG A 382 2.76 6.83 -27.50
CA ARG A 382 1.96 7.48 -26.45
C ARG A 382 1.13 6.52 -25.60
N PHE A 383 0.58 5.47 -26.21
CA PHE A 383 -0.43 4.61 -25.57
C PHE A 383 0.05 3.18 -25.34
N GLY A 384 1.12 2.76 -26.04
CA GLY A 384 1.66 1.41 -25.92
C GLY A 384 0.87 0.35 -26.70
N PRO A 385 1.49 -0.82 -26.94
CA PRO A 385 0.95 -1.83 -27.83
C PRO A 385 -0.33 -2.51 -27.29
N GLN A 386 -0.48 -2.69 -25.98
CA GLN A 386 -1.65 -3.36 -25.39
C GLN A 386 -2.93 -2.52 -25.53
N ALA A 387 -2.82 -1.19 -25.41
CA ALA A 387 -3.94 -0.27 -25.59
C ALA A 387 -4.40 -0.19 -27.06
N LEU A 388 -3.48 -0.38 -28.01
CA LEU A 388 -3.80 -0.40 -29.44
C LEU A 388 -4.24 -1.78 -29.93
N HIS A 389 -3.67 -2.86 -29.40
CA HIS A 389 -3.93 -4.22 -29.83
C HIS A 389 -4.80 -4.96 -28.84
N ASN A 390 -6.10 -4.71 -28.86
CA ASN A 390 -7.07 -5.44 -28.05
C ASN A 390 -8.43 -5.48 -28.77
N SER A 391 -9.31 -6.38 -28.35
CA SER A 391 -10.62 -6.59 -29.00
C SER A 391 -11.62 -5.44 -28.83
N GLY A 392 -11.33 -4.42 -28.01
CA GLY A 392 -12.17 -3.21 -27.91
C GLY A 392 -11.60 -1.98 -28.57
N ASN A 393 -10.40 -2.11 -29.15
CA ASN A 393 -9.81 -1.14 -30.06
C ASN A 393 -9.65 -1.69 -31.48
N ILE A 394 -9.81 -2.99 -31.71
CA ILE A 394 -9.74 -3.60 -33.04
C ILE A 394 -11.08 -4.25 -33.38
N VAL A 395 -11.64 -3.89 -34.53
CA VAL A 395 -12.92 -4.37 -35.04
C VAL A 395 -12.78 -4.88 -36.48
N ALA A 396 -13.53 -5.91 -36.86
CA ALA A 396 -13.58 -6.39 -38.25
C ALA A 396 -14.58 -5.56 -39.06
N LEU A 397 -14.11 -4.90 -40.13
CA LEU A 397 -14.93 -4.08 -41.03
C LEU A 397 -14.94 -4.67 -42.44
N GLY A 398 -16.03 -4.45 -43.20
CA GLY A 398 -16.03 -4.72 -44.65
C GLY A 398 -14.95 -3.90 -45.35
N LYS A 399 -14.35 -4.44 -46.41
CA LYS A 399 -13.25 -3.78 -47.14
C LYS A 399 -13.62 -2.38 -47.66
N ASP A 400 -14.86 -2.21 -48.09
CA ASP A 400 -15.44 -0.95 -48.53
C ASP A 400 -15.50 0.08 -47.39
N ILE A 401 -16.00 -0.32 -46.21
CA ILE A 401 -16.06 0.55 -45.03
C ILE A 401 -14.66 0.85 -44.50
N HIS A 402 -13.78 -0.15 -44.46
CA HIS A 402 -12.38 0.01 -44.05
C HIS A 402 -11.66 1.05 -44.92
N SER A 403 -11.84 0.95 -46.24
CA SER A 403 -11.30 1.91 -47.20
C SER A 403 -11.95 3.30 -47.05
N GLY A 404 -13.27 3.36 -46.81
CA GLY A 404 -13.99 4.62 -46.59
C GLY A 404 -13.48 5.39 -45.38
N VAL A 405 -13.31 4.71 -44.24
CA VAL A 405 -12.76 5.31 -43.00
C VAL A 405 -11.31 5.78 -43.24
N SER A 406 -10.49 4.96 -43.89
CA SER A 406 -9.10 5.32 -44.21
C SER A 406 -9.01 6.57 -45.12
N SER A 407 -9.90 6.68 -46.09
CA SER A 407 -10.02 7.87 -46.96
C SER A 407 -10.48 9.09 -46.19
N PHE A 408 -11.50 8.96 -45.33
CA PHE A 408 -11.98 10.05 -44.47
C PHE A 408 -10.86 10.61 -43.58
N TYR A 409 -10.08 9.73 -42.95
CA TYR A 409 -8.97 10.12 -42.06
C TYR A 409 -7.87 10.89 -42.79
N SER A 410 -7.72 10.62 -44.09
CA SER A 410 -6.74 11.27 -44.96
C SER A 410 -7.28 12.57 -45.58
N SER A 411 -8.56 12.89 -45.39
CA SER A 411 -9.19 14.11 -45.89
C SER A 411 -8.96 15.31 -44.96
N LYS A 412 -9.04 16.52 -45.52
CA LYS A 412 -9.10 17.77 -44.75
C LYS A 412 -10.56 18.16 -44.56
N ARG A 413 -10.99 18.24 -43.30
CA ARG A 413 -12.37 18.59 -42.93
C ARG A 413 -12.34 19.77 -41.96
N PRO A 414 -12.27 21.02 -42.45
CA PRO A 414 -12.09 22.18 -41.59
C PRO A 414 -13.16 22.33 -40.50
N ARG A 415 -14.40 21.90 -40.79
CA ARG A 415 -15.51 21.89 -39.81
C ARG A 415 -15.33 20.88 -38.67
N ILE A 416 -14.45 19.89 -38.83
CA ILE A 416 -14.17 18.84 -37.83
C ILE A 416 -12.86 19.13 -37.11
N THR A 417 -11.81 19.46 -37.86
CA THR A 417 -10.46 19.68 -37.32
C THR A 417 -10.24 21.11 -36.82
N ASN A 418 -11.18 22.03 -37.10
CA ASN A 418 -11.02 23.47 -36.93
C ASN A 418 -9.73 24.00 -37.59
N SER A 419 -9.35 23.40 -38.72
CA SER A 419 -8.09 23.69 -39.43
C SER A 419 -8.23 23.44 -40.93
N GLU A 420 -7.78 24.41 -41.73
CA GLU A 420 -7.72 24.33 -43.20
C GLU A 420 -6.55 23.46 -43.72
N SER A 421 -5.57 23.18 -42.87
CA SER A 421 -4.31 22.54 -43.28
C SER A 421 -4.16 21.10 -42.79
N LEU A 422 -4.76 20.75 -41.65
CA LEU A 422 -4.65 19.42 -41.05
C LEU A 422 -5.64 18.42 -41.65
N THR A 423 -5.16 17.21 -41.91
CA THR A 423 -6.04 16.05 -42.13
C THR A 423 -6.69 15.62 -40.81
N VAL A 424 -7.82 14.92 -40.90
CA VAL A 424 -8.53 14.37 -39.73
C VAL A 424 -7.58 13.52 -38.86
N ARG A 425 -6.76 12.66 -39.46
CA ARG A 425 -5.75 11.83 -38.76
C ARG A 425 -4.73 12.66 -37.98
N GLN A 426 -4.19 13.71 -38.60
CA GLN A 426 -3.16 14.55 -37.97
C GLN A 426 -3.72 15.29 -36.76
N TRP A 427 -4.91 15.88 -36.89
CA TRP A 427 -5.60 16.52 -35.78
C TRP A 427 -5.94 15.51 -34.68
N LEU A 428 -6.47 14.35 -35.04
CA LEU A 428 -6.87 13.31 -34.08
C LEU A 428 -5.67 12.79 -33.28
N SER A 429 -4.49 12.74 -33.89
CA SER A 429 -3.25 12.27 -33.25
C SER A 429 -2.76 13.12 -32.07
N THR A 430 -3.33 14.31 -31.84
CA THR A 430 -3.03 15.16 -30.67
C THR A 430 -3.99 14.90 -29.50
N GLN A 431 -5.12 14.24 -29.75
CA GLN A 431 -6.17 14.00 -28.76
C GLN A 431 -5.80 12.86 -27.79
N SER A 432 -6.57 12.73 -26.70
CA SER A 432 -6.45 11.63 -25.73
C SER A 432 -6.89 10.29 -26.35
N LEU A 433 -6.46 9.16 -25.78
CA LEU A 433 -6.82 7.82 -26.27
C LEU A 433 -8.34 7.63 -26.37
N GLU A 434 -9.07 8.09 -25.36
CA GLU A 434 -10.53 8.00 -25.30
C GLU A 434 -11.19 8.88 -26.37
N ALA A 435 -10.77 10.13 -26.53
CA ALA A 435 -11.29 11.01 -27.58
C ALA A 435 -10.99 10.46 -28.99
N GLN A 436 -9.81 9.83 -29.19
CA GLN A 436 -9.51 9.13 -30.44
C GLN A 436 -10.44 7.92 -30.65
N ARG A 437 -10.79 7.21 -29.58
CA ARG A 437 -11.65 6.02 -29.64
C ARG A 437 -13.10 6.40 -29.92
N GLU A 438 -13.64 7.39 -29.23
CA GLU A 438 -14.99 7.92 -29.46
C GLU A 438 -15.14 8.47 -30.88
N PHE A 439 -14.18 9.28 -31.30
CA PHE A 439 -14.16 9.81 -32.66
C PHE A 439 -14.06 8.69 -33.71
N GLY A 440 -13.25 7.65 -33.46
CA GLY A 440 -13.13 6.51 -34.37
C GLY A 440 -14.41 5.69 -34.51
N LEU A 441 -15.12 5.46 -33.40
CA LEU A 441 -16.44 4.81 -33.43
C LEU A 441 -17.45 5.66 -34.21
N MET A 442 -17.46 6.98 -33.98
CA MET A 442 -18.31 7.92 -34.71
C MET A 442 -17.98 7.94 -36.21
N ALA A 443 -16.70 7.91 -36.58
CA ALA A 443 -16.27 7.88 -37.97
C ALA A 443 -16.68 6.61 -38.70
N ILE A 444 -16.49 5.44 -38.08
CA ILE A 444 -16.99 4.17 -38.61
C ILE A 444 -18.50 4.25 -38.83
N GLN A 445 -19.26 4.76 -37.86
CA GLN A 445 -20.72 4.86 -37.97
C GLN A 445 -21.16 5.80 -39.11
N ASN A 446 -20.55 6.97 -39.25
CA ASN A 446 -20.92 7.96 -40.26
C ASN A 446 -20.52 7.53 -41.68
N VAL A 447 -19.35 6.91 -41.86
CA VAL A 447 -18.95 6.32 -43.15
C VAL A 447 -19.88 5.17 -43.52
N THR A 448 -20.24 4.30 -42.57
CA THR A 448 -21.20 3.20 -42.81
C THR A 448 -22.57 3.71 -43.26
N ARG A 449 -22.98 4.89 -42.78
CA ARG A 449 -24.24 5.54 -43.16
C ARG A 449 -24.14 6.43 -44.42
N GLY A 450 -22.95 6.54 -45.04
CA GLY A 450 -22.72 7.41 -46.19
C GLY A 450 -22.78 8.91 -45.89
N ILE A 451 -22.60 9.30 -44.62
CA ILE A 451 -22.65 10.70 -44.18
C ILE A 451 -21.28 11.38 -44.40
N TRP A 452 -20.18 10.64 -44.25
CA TRP A 452 -18.80 11.14 -44.27
C TRP A 452 -17.92 10.58 -45.37
#